data_AF-A0A6N6P533-F1
#
_entry.id   AF-A0A6N6P533-F1
#
_cell.length_a   1.000
_cell.length_b   1.000
_cell.length_c   1.000
_cell.angle_alpha   90.00
_cell.angle_beta   90.00
_cell.angle_gamma   90.00
#
_symmetry.space_group_name_H-M   'P 1'
#
loop_
_entity.id
_entity.type
_entity.pdbx_description
1 polymer ?
#
loop_
_entity_poly.entity_id
_entity_poly.type
_entity_poly.pdbx_seq_one_letter_code
_entity_poly.pdbx_strand_id
1 'polypeptide(L)'
;MATKKQAVKSAAKKSAPQAAKKSAAQKAPAKKAPAAKKSAAKPAAKNSAAKPVAKKSAAPKATKYVYTWGAGKADGNGSMKPLLGGKGANLAEMTRIGLPVPPGFTMTTEVCSYFYDHKRSYPSVLEAQVKAGITNMEKLMGYKFGDAKGFPLLVAVRSGARDSMPGMMDTILNLGLNDDTVKSLATATNNERFAWDCYRRFIQMYGDVVMGVQKLEGEEHEPFETVIEHYKHEQHGENIIDSDLSAADNKELVKRFKALVKARCGKSFPTDPWQQLMGAAGAVFGSWMNDRASVYRRKYNIPAAWGTAVNVQAMVYGNTGPTSGSGVAFTRNPANGTDEFYGEFLINAQGEDVVAGVRTPEPVLNLKKEMPKSYAELLKVRQILEKHFKDVQDVEFTIQEGKLFMLQTRNGKRTAAAALKISMDMVKEKLIDWETAVLRNPADQ
;
A
#
# COMPACT_ATOMS: atom_id res chain seq x y z
N MET A 1 8.87 18.03 57.31
CA MET A 1 9.24 17.17 58.46
C MET A 1 9.94 15.92 57.92
N ALA A 2 11.18 15.69 58.39
CA ALA A 2 11.90 14.42 58.58
C ALA A 2 11.81 13.32 57.48
N THR A 3 12.86 12.69 56.95
CA THR A 3 14.32 12.68 57.18
C THR A 3 14.96 11.72 56.15
N LYS A 4 16.16 12.08 55.65
CA LYS A 4 17.43 11.29 55.53
C LYS A 4 17.36 9.75 55.32
N LYS A 5 18.29 9.05 54.67
CA LYS A 5 19.56 9.26 53.95
C LYS A 5 20.01 7.85 53.47
N GLN A 6 20.77 7.82 52.38
CA GLN A 6 21.96 6.98 52.10
C GLN A 6 22.14 5.63 52.85
N ALA A 7 22.49 4.56 52.13
CA ALA A 7 23.90 4.19 51.91
C ALA A 7 24.09 2.83 51.20
N VAL A 8 25.15 2.80 50.41
CA VAL A 8 25.82 1.71 49.68
C VAL A 8 26.36 0.64 50.64
N LYS A 9 26.42 -0.63 50.20
CA LYS A 9 27.55 -1.54 50.55
C LYS A 9 27.73 -2.71 49.57
N SER A 10 29.00 -2.88 49.21
CA SER A 10 29.69 -3.92 48.44
C SER A 10 29.69 -5.30 49.09
N ALA A 11 29.91 -6.36 48.31
CA ALA A 11 31.07 -7.26 48.48
C ALA A 11 31.11 -8.39 47.41
N ALA A 12 32.30 -8.58 46.85
CA ALA A 12 32.70 -9.70 46.00
C ALA A 12 33.18 -10.91 46.82
N LYS A 13 33.16 -12.13 46.25
CA LYS A 13 34.36 -12.98 46.00
C LYS A 13 34.04 -14.45 45.67
N LYS A 14 34.82 -14.96 44.68
CA LYS A 14 35.48 -16.29 44.58
C LYS A 14 34.57 -17.52 44.36
N SER A 15 34.94 -18.59 43.66
CA SER A 15 36.11 -19.02 42.88
C SER A 15 35.78 -20.40 42.26
N ALA A 16 36.34 -20.72 41.10
CA ALA A 16 36.28 -22.04 40.43
C ALA A 16 37.07 -23.13 41.22
N PRO A 17 37.06 -24.44 40.83
CA PRO A 17 37.83 -24.87 39.65
C PRO A 17 37.27 -26.06 38.81
N GLN A 18 37.88 -26.13 37.62
CA GLN A 18 38.01 -27.16 36.57
C GLN A 18 37.88 -28.65 36.94
N ALA A 19 37.43 -29.45 35.95
CA ALA A 19 38.16 -30.63 35.48
C ALA A 19 37.75 -31.04 34.05
N ALA A 20 38.75 -31.17 33.18
CA ALA A 20 38.66 -31.73 31.83
C ALA A 20 38.90 -33.25 31.86
N LYS A 21 38.41 -33.99 30.84
CA LYS A 21 39.13 -35.15 30.29
C LYS A 21 38.69 -35.48 28.85
N LYS A 22 39.71 -35.88 28.09
CA LYS A 22 39.83 -36.05 26.63
C LYS A 22 39.41 -37.45 26.14
N SER A 23 39.42 -37.56 24.80
CA SER A 23 39.84 -38.71 23.95
C SER A 23 38.68 -39.56 23.41
N ALA A 24 38.72 -40.15 22.19
CA ALA A 24 39.64 -40.11 21.06
C ALA A 24 38.92 -40.67 19.81
N ALA A 25 39.47 -40.37 18.65
CA ALA A 25 39.03 -40.82 17.33
C ALA A 25 39.24 -42.32 17.06
N GLN A 26 38.50 -42.88 16.08
CA GLN A 26 38.97 -43.99 15.25
C GLN A 26 38.29 -43.98 13.86
N LYS A 27 39.11 -44.21 12.82
CA LYS A 27 38.79 -44.28 11.38
C LYS A 27 38.70 -45.74 10.90
N ALA A 28 37.71 -46.02 10.04
CA ALA A 28 37.66 -46.88 8.84
C ALA A 28 38.10 -48.37 8.90
N PRO A 29 37.56 -49.26 8.03
CA PRO A 29 37.95 -49.28 6.61
C PRO A 29 36.83 -49.61 5.59
N ALA A 30 37.14 -49.31 4.32
CA ALA A 30 36.39 -49.61 3.11
C ALA A 30 36.44 -51.10 2.70
N LYS A 31 35.41 -51.58 1.99
CA LYS A 31 35.47 -52.82 1.18
C LYS A 31 34.75 -52.67 -0.19
N LYS A 32 35.59 -52.75 -1.23
CA LYS A 32 35.49 -53.31 -2.59
C LYS A 32 34.12 -53.63 -3.21
N ALA A 33 33.98 -53.17 -4.46
CA ALA A 33 33.08 -53.66 -5.51
C ALA A 33 33.46 -55.07 -6.03
N PRO A 34 32.61 -55.67 -6.87
CA PRO A 34 33.08 -56.35 -8.06
C PRO A 34 32.42 -55.82 -9.35
N ALA A 35 33.21 -55.86 -10.43
CA ALA A 35 32.83 -55.57 -11.80
C ALA A 35 32.48 -56.85 -12.57
N ALA A 36 31.55 -56.76 -13.53
CA ALA A 36 31.37 -57.60 -14.73
C ALA A 36 30.01 -57.24 -15.36
N LYS A 37 29.76 -57.12 -16.66
CA LYS A 37 30.48 -57.44 -17.89
C LYS A 37 29.89 -56.57 -19.01
N LYS A 38 30.74 -56.10 -19.93
CA LYS A 38 30.35 -55.61 -21.25
C LYS A 38 29.86 -56.80 -22.10
N SER A 39 28.79 -56.61 -22.86
CA SER A 39 28.59 -57.28 -24.15
C SER A 39 28.29 -56.22 -25.19
N ALA A 40 29.23 -56.04 -26.11
CA ALA A 40 29.04 -55.32 -27.35
C ALA A 40 28.73 -56.36 -28.43
N ALA A 41 27.61 -56.19 -29.13
CA ALA A 41 27.33 -56.86 -30.40
C ALA A 41 27.30 -55.80 -31.51
N LYS A 42 27.94 -56.14 -32.63
CA LYS A 42 28.29 -55.30 -33.80
C LYS A 42 27.14 -55.32 -34.86
N PRO A 43 27.26 -54.63 -36.00
CA PRO A 43 26.31 -53.62 -36.46
C PRO A 43 25.33 -54.11 -37.54
N ALA A 44 24.14 -53.49 -37.63
CA ALA A 44 23.22 -53.70 -38.74
C ALA A 44 22.87 -52.38 -39.44
N ALA A 45 23.16 -52.36 -40.74
CA ALA A 45 22.63 -51.59 -41.86
C ALA A 45 21.97 -50.21 -41.63
N LYS A 46 22.53 -49.22 -42.34
CA LYS A 46 21.95 -47.89 -42.60
C LYS A 46 20.56 -48.01 -43.23
N ASN A 47 19.53 -47.53 -42.52
CA ASN A 47 18.30 -47.03 -43.12
C ASN A 47 18.25 -45.51 -42.93
N SER A 48 18.21 -44.79 -44.05
CA SER A 48 18.04 -43.34 -44.12
C SER A 48 16.63 -42.96 -43.65
N ALA A 49 16.52 -42.46 -42.42
CA ALA A 49 15.32 -41.78 -41.92
C ALA A 49 15.62 -40.29 -41.76
N ALA A 50 14.75 -39.46 -42.33
CA ALA A 50 14.84 -38.00 -42.32
C ALA A 50 14.99 -37.45 -40.89
N LYS A 51 15.89 -36.47 -40.72
CA LYS A 51 16.06 -35.73 -39.45
C LYS A 51 14.72 -35.07 -39.07
N PRO A 52 14.25 -35.21 -37.81
CA PRO A 52 13.17 -34.37 -37.32
C PRO A 52 13.69 -32.93 -37.26
N VAL A 53 12.99 -32.01 -37.91
CA VAL A 53 13.22 -30.57 -37.75
C VAL A 53 13.03 -30.25 -36.27
N ALA A 54 14.11 -29.88 -35.59
CA ALA A 54 14.07 -29.46 -34.21
C ALA A 54 13.08 -28.29 -34.09
N LYS A 55 11.99 -28.49 -33.34
CA LYS A 55 11.12 -27.40 -32.90
C LYS A 55 12.02 -26.39 -32.18
N LYS A 56 12.15 -25.18 -32.74
CA LYS A 56 12.74 -24.03 -32.04
C LYS A 56 12.10 -23.96 -30.65
N SER A 57 12.91 -24.14 -29.61
CA SER A 57 12.51 -23.86 -28.25
C SER A 57 11.99 -22.42 -28.22
N ALA A 58 10.73 -22.24 -27.79
CA ALA A 58 10.17 -20.92 -27.58
C ALA A 58 11.15 -20.11 -26.71
N ALA A 59 11.43 -18.87 -27.12
CA ALA A 59 12.23 -17.96 -26.30
C ALA A 59 11.66 -17.93 -24.87
N PRO A 60 12.49 -17.81 -23.82
CA PRO A 60 12.00 -17.72 -22.45
C PRO A 60 10.97 -16.58 -22.39
N LYS A 61 9.74 -16.85 -21.92
CA LYS A 61 8.77 -15.79 -21.71
C LYS A 61 9.37 -14.77 -20.75
N ALA A 62 9.40 -13.50 -21.13
CA ALA A 62 9.89 -12.43 -20.27
C ALA A 62 9.12 -12.44 -18.94
N THR A 63 9.85 -12.34 -17.82
CA THR A 63 9.27 -12.35 -16.47
C THR A 63 8.27 -11.20 -16.31
N LYS A 64 7.08 -11.51 -15.79
CA LYS A 64 6.00 -10.53 -15.55
C LYS A 64 6.11 -9.96 -14.14
N TYR A 65 6.37 -8.66 -14.04
CA TYR A 65 6.50 -7.90 -12.80
C TYR A 65 5.34 -6.94 -12.53
N VAL A 66 4.49 -6.66 -13.53
CA VAL A 66 3.34 -5.76 -13.38
C VAL A 66 2.03 -6.52 -13.63
N TYR A 67 1.10 -6.42 -12.69
CA TYR A 67 -0.21 -7.08 -12.72
C TYR A 67 -1.31 -6.03 -12.66
N THR A 68 -2.11 -5.93 -13.72
CA THR A 68 -3.16 -4.91 -13.87
C THR A 68 -4.50 -5.36 -13.28
N TRP A 69 -5.34 -4.39 -12.90
CA TRP A 69 -6.76 -4.57 -12.61
C TRP A 69 -7.57 -3.36 -13.09
N GLY A 70 -8.85 -3.58 -13.36
CA GLY A 70 -9.83 -2.54 -13.67
C GLY A 70 -10.98 -3.09 -14.52
N ALA A 71 -12.12 -2.40 -14.48
CA ALA A 71 -13.30 -2.73 -15.30
C ALA A 71 -13.70 -4.23 -15.25
N GLY A 72 -13.72 -4.81 -14.03
CA GLY A 72 -14.13 -6.19 -13.80
C GLY A 72 -13.08 -7.26 -14.17
N LYS A 73 -11.88 -6.86 -14.61
CA LYS A 73 -10.80 -7.78 -14.99
C LYS A 73 -9.55 -7.52 -14.16
N ALA A 74 -8.84 -8.58 -13.78
CA ALA A 74 -7.56 -8.49 -13.11
C ALA A 74 -6.63 -9.64 -13.51
N ASP A 75 -5.35 -9.32 -13.65
CA ASP A 75 -4.28 -10.28 -13.88
C ASP A 75 -3.99 -11.15 -12.65
N GLY A 76 -4.25 -10.60 -11.46
CA GLY A 76 -4.05 -11.24 -10.16
C GLY A 76 -5.35 -11.72 -9.51
N ASN A 77 -5.24 -12.24 -8.28
CA ASN A 77 -6.38 -12.58 -7.42
C ASN A 77 -5.95 -12.65 -5.93
N GLY A 78 -6.90 -12.87 -5.03
CA GLY A 78 -6.70 -12.88 -3.57
C GLY A 78 -5.73 -13.96 -3.05
N SER A 79 -5.42 -14.99 -3.82
CA SER A 79 -4.44 -16.03 -3.43
C SER A 79 -2.98 -15.61 -3.66
N MET A 80 -2.75 -14.58 -4.48
CA MET A 80 -1.41 -14.16 -4.90
C MET A 80 -0.74 -13.19 -3.91
N LYS A 81 -1.13 -13.22 -2.62
CA LYS A 81 -0.55 -12.38 -1.55
C LYS A 81 0.98 -12.45 -1.46
N PRO A 82 1.66 -13.59 -1.64
CA PRO A 82 3.12 -13.64 -1.62
C PRO A 82 3.78 -12.79 -2.72
N LEU A 83 3.10 -12.61 -3.87
CA LEU A 83 3.63 -11.91 -5.04
C LEU A 83 3.15 -10.45 -5.14
N LEU A 84 1.88 -10.20 -4.83
CA LEU A 84 1.22 -8.90 -5.00
C LEU A 84 1.09 -8.11 -3.69
N GLY A 85 1.51 -8.71 -2.58
CA GLY A 85 1.17 -8.24 -1.25
C GLY A 85 -0.32 -8.40 -0.94
N GLY A 86 -0.71 -8.13 0.31
CA GLY A 86 -2.10 -8.19 0.75
C GLY A 86 -2.98 -7.18 0.01
N LYS A 87 -2.50 -5.94 -0.16
CA LYS A 87 -3.26 -4.87 -0.82
C LYS A 87 -3.49 -5.15 -2.31
N GLY A 88 -2.42 -5.48 -3.06
CA GLY A 88 -2.53 -5.77 -4.49
C GLY A 88 -3.39 -7.00 -4.77
N ALA A 89 -3.25 -8.06 -3.98
CA ALA A 89 -4.10 -9.25 -4.08
C ALA A 89 -5.58 -8.92 -3.83
N ASN A 90 -5.89 -8.10 -2.83
CA ASN A 90 -7.26 -7.70 -2.52
C ASN A 90 -7.84 -6.73 -3.57
N LEU A 91 -7.06 -5.81 -4.13
CA LEU A 91 -7.49 -4.94 -5.24
C LEU A 91 -7.87 -5.76 -6.48
N ALA A 92 -7.05 -6.76 -6.82
CA ALA A 92 -7.36 -7.69 -7.88
C ALA A 92 -8.63 -8.51 -7.58
N GLU A 93 -8.78 -9.01 -6.35
CA GLU A 93 -9.94 -9.79 -5.94
C GLU A 93 -11.23 -8.98 -5.96
N MET A 94 -11.23 -7.78 -5.37
CA MET A 94 -12.37 -6.85 -5.39
C MET A 94 -12.82 -6.55 -6.84
N THR A 95 -11.86 -6.36 -7.74
CA THR A 95 -12.16 -6.13 -9.15
C THR A 95 -12.83 -7.35 -9.79
N ARG A 96 -12.35 -8.57 -9.50
CA ARG A 96 -12.89 -9.82 -10.05
C ARG A 96 -14.29 -10.13 -9.56
N ILE A 97 -14.63 -9.75 -8.33
CA ILE A 97 -15.97 -9.95 -7.75
C ILE A 97 -16.95 -8.81 -8.08
N GLY A 98 -16.55 -7.89 -8.98
CA GLY A 98 -17.43 -6.88 -9.55
C GLY A 98 -17.59 -5.61 -8.71
N LEU A 99 -16.70 -5.34 -7.76
CA LEU A 99 -16.72 -4.08 -7.01
C LEU A 99 -16.18 -2.92 -7.86
N PRO A 100 -16.63 -1.67 -7.59
CA PRO A 100 -16.19 -0.49 -8.35
C PRO A 100 -14.79 -0.05 -7.92
N VAL A 101 -13.76 -0.80 -8.29
CA VAL A 101 -12.36 -0.48 -7.97
C VAL A 101 -11.77 0.42 -9.06
N PRO A 102 -11.16 1.57 -8.73
CA PRO A 102 -10.41 2.37 -9.69
C PRO A 102 -9.29 1.53 -10.33
N PRO A 103 -9.09 1.62 -11.65
CA PRO A 103 -8.11 0.80 -12.36
C PRO A 103 -6.68 1.09 -11.87
N GLY A 104 -5.82 0.09 -11.97
CA GLY A 104 -4.48 0.14 -11.41
C GLY A 104 -3.60 -1.02 -11.83
N PHE A 105 -2.40 -1.04 -11.27
CA PHE A 105 -1.49 -2.18 -11.37
C PHE A 105 -0.59 -2.32 -10.14
N THR A 106 -0.12 -3.54 -9.89
CA THR A 106 0.82 -3.88 -8.81
C THR A 106 2.14 -4.26 -9.43
N MET A 107 3.22 -3.61 -8.98
CA MET A 107 4.59 -4.07 -9.16
C MET A 107 4.88 -5.10 -8.07
N THR A 108 5.29 -6.31 -8.47
CA THR A 108 5.41 -7.45 -7.55
C THR A 108 6.47 -7.26 -6.47
N THR A 109 6.35 -8.06 -5.39
CA THR A 109 7.37 -8.17 -4.34
C THR A 109 8.74 -8.58 -4.88
N GLU A 110 8.80 -9.33 -5.99
CA GLU A 110 10.05 -9.71 -6.65
C GLU A 110 10.83 -8.50 -7.18
N VAL A 111 10.15 -7.41 -7.54
CA VAL A 111 10.83 -6.15 -7.90
C VAL A 111 11.54 -5.56 -6.69
N CYS A 112 10.97 -5.68 -5.49
CA CYS A 112 11.62 -5.26 -4.25
C CYS A 112 12.87 -6.09 -3.97
N SER A 113 12.80 -7.41 -4.12
CA SER A 113 13.97 -8.29 -3.99
C SER A 113 15.06 -7.89 -4.99
N TYR A 114 14.71 -7.75 -6.28
CA TYR A 114 15.65 -7.30 -7.31
C TYR A 114 16.28 -5.96 -6.95
N PHE A 115 15.47 -5.01 -6.47
CA PHE A 115 15.93 -3.68 -6.08
C PHE A 115 17.04 -3.76 -5.04
N TYR A 116 16.92 -4.58 -4.00
CA TYR A 116 18.00 -4.73 -3.02
C TYR A 116 19.20 -5.51 -3.56
N ASP A 117 18.97 -6.58 -4.32
CA ASP A 117 20.03 -7.43 -4.87
C ASP A 117 20.88 -6.72 -5.94
N HIS A 118 20.32 -5.70 -6.61
CA HIS A 118 20.94 -5.00 -7.74
C HIS A 118 21.20 -3.53 -7.44
N LYS A 119 21.65 -3.20 -6.23
CA LYS A 119 22.08 -1.84 -5.83
C LYS A 119 21.01 -0.77 -6.07
N ARG A 120 19.76 -1.07 -5.73
CA ARG A 120 18.59 -0.19 -5.87
C ARG A 120 18.28 0.18 -7.32
N SER A 121 18.51 -0.75 -8.24
CA SER A 121 18.11 -0.66 -9.66
C SER A 121 16.88 -1.52 -9.95
N TYR A 122 16.41 -1.49 -11.20
CA TYR A 122 15.20 -2.20 -11.63
C TYR A 122 15.50 -3.22 -12.73
N PRO A 123 14.70 -4.30 -12.86
CA PRO A 123 14.77 -5.17 -14.04
C PRO A 123 14.58 -4.35 -15.32
N SER A 124 15.38 -4.61 -16.35
CA SER A 124 15.34 -3.84 -17.61
C SER A 124 13.96 -3.84 -18.30
N VAL A 125 13.17 -4.89 -18.08
CA VAL A 125 11.81 -5.02 -18.64
C VAL A 125 10.74 -4.26 -17.84
N LEU A 126 11.04 -3.80 -16.63
CA LEU A 126 10.05 -3.22 -15.73
C LEU A 126 9.44 -1.93 -16.29
N GLU A 127 10.26 -1.04 -16.85
CA GLU A 127 9.79 0.25 -17.37
C GLU A 127 8.73 0.07 -18.46
N ALA A 128 8.96 -0.86 -19.41
CA ALA A 128 8.00 -1.16 -20.45
C ALA A 128 6.67 -1.71 -19.90
N GLN A 129 6.73 -2.54 -18.84
CA GLN A 129 5.54 -3.09 -18.20
C GLN A 129 4.77 -2.04 -17.39
N VAL A 130 5.46 -1.13 -16.71
CA VAL A 130 4.85 0.00 -16.00
C VAL A 130 4.16 0.94 -16.99
N LYS A 131 4.81 1.25 -18.12
CA LYS A 131 4.20 2.04 -19.21
C LYS A 131 2.93 1.37 -19.74
N ALA A 132 2.96 0.06 -19.99
CA ALA A 132 1.77 -0.68 -20.42
C ALA A 132 0.64 -0.64 -19.37
N GLY A 133 0.97 -0.71 -18.07
CA GLY A 133 0.01 -0.56 -16.97
C GLY A 133 -0.65 0.82 -16.95
N ILE A 134 0.13 1.89 -17.12
CA ILE A 134 -0.38 3.26 -17.24
C ILE A 134 -1.29 3.39 -18.46
N THR A 135 -0.87 2.92 -19.64
CA THR A 135 -1.70 2.96 -20.86
C THR A 135 -3.01 2.20 -20.71
N ASN A 136 -3.02 1.09 -19.97
CA ASN A 136 -4.27 0.40 -19.63
C ASN A 136 -5.20 1.28 -18.77
N MET A 137 -4.67 1.98 -17.76
CA MET A 137 -5.45 2.92 -16.97
C MET A 137 -5.96 4.09 -17.83
N GLU A 138 -5.14 4.66 -18.70
CA GLU A 138 -5.54 5.74 -19.60
C GLU A 138 -6.74 5.32 -20.47
N LYS A 139 -6.70 4.10 -21.02
CA LYS A 139 -7.80 3.54 -21.82
C LYS A 139 -9.10 3.37 -21.00
N LEU A 140 -8.99 2.92 -19.75
CA LEU A 140 -10.14 2.67 -18.89
C LEU A 140 -10.75 3.94 -18.31
N MET A 141 -9.92 4.95 -18.04
CA MET A 141 -10.34 6.22 -17.46
C MET A 141 -10.72 7.27 -18.50
N GLY A 142 -10.19 7.17 -19.73
CA GLY A 142 -10.37 8.17 -20.78
C GLY A 142 -9.47 9.41 -20.63
N TYR A 143 -8.48 9.35 -19.73
CA TYR A 143 -7.58 10.45 -19.37
C TYR A 143 -6.13 10.05 -19.66
N LYS A 144 -5.25 11.02 -19.91
CA LYS A 144 -3.83 10.75 -20.21
C LYS A 144 -2.91 11.13 -19.05
N PHE A 145 -1.88 10.32 -18.81
CA PHE A 145 -0.89 10.57 -17.76
C PHE A 145 0.03 11.72 -18.18
N GLY A 146 0.04 12.79 -17.39
CA GLY A 146 0.77 14.02 -17.74
C GLY A 146 0.04 14.96 -18.71
N ASP A 147 -1.27 14.80 -18.93
CA ASP A 147 -2.03 15.68 -19.82
C ASP A 147 -2.13 17.11 -19.26
N ALA A 148 -1.67 18.08 -20.05
CA ALA A 148 -1.71 19.50 -19.72
C ALA A 148 -2.88 20.26 -20.40
N LYS A 149 -3.74 19.55 -21.15
CA LYS A 149 -4.88 20.13 -21.89
C LYS A 149 -6.22 19.53 -21.49
N GLY A 150 -6.26 18.24 -21.19
CA GLY A 150 -7.44 17.50 -20.76
C GLY A 150 -7.49 17.25 -19.26
N PHE A 151 -8.49 16.50 -18.78
CA PHE A 151 -8.47 16.01 -17.40
C PHE A 151 -7.25 15.09 -17.22
N PRO A 152 -6.26 15.43 -16.36
CA PRO A 152 -5.04 14.63 -16.24
C PRO A 152 -5.32 13.32 -15.50
N LEU A 153 -4.79 12.21 -16.00
CA LEU A 153 -4.72 10.99 -15.20
C LEU A 153 -3.70 11.21 -14.08
N LEU A 154 -4.17 11.28 -12.84
CA LEU A 154 -3.32 11.23 -11.65
C LEU A 154 -3.37 9.84 -11.03
N VAL A 155 -2.32 9.47 -10.30
CA VAL A 155 -2.24 8.17 -9.63
C VAL A 155 -1.90 8.29 -8.15
N ALA A 156 -2.39 7.34 -7.37
CA ALA A 156 -1.93 7.05 -6.02
C ALA A 156 -0.88 5.94 -6.07
N VAL A 157 0.21 6.10 -5.32
CA VAL A 157 1.23 5.06 -5.12
C VAL A 157 1.17 4.60 -3.66
N ARG A 158 0.86 3.32 -3.47
CA ARG A 158 0.62 2.70 -2.17
C ARG A 158 1.42 1.42 -2.03
N SER A 159 2.17 1.32 -0.96
CA SER A 159 2.85 0.09 -0.57
C SER A 159 1.88 -1.05 -0.23
N GLY A 160 2.36 -2.29 -0.33
CA GLY A 160 1.59 -3.48 0.05
C GLY A 160 2.50 -4.67 0.30
N ALA A 161 2.82 -4.92 1.57
CA ALA A 161 3.51 -6.14 1.99
C ALA A 161 2.53 -7.32 2.04
N ARG A 162 3.07 -8.55 2.12
CA ARG A 162 2.26 -9.78 2.27
C ARG A 162 1.37 -9.70 3.51
N ASP A 163 1.96 -9.34 4.63
CA ASP A 163 1.26 -9.10 5.89
C ASP A 163 1.01 -7.62 6.08
N SER A 164 -0.14 -7.28 6.67
CA SER A 164 -0.53 -5.90 6.91
C SER A 164 0.39 -5.26 7.95
N MET A 165 0.99 -4.12 7.60
CA MET A 165 1.82 -3.30 8.47
C MET A 165 1.20 -1.89 8.59
N PRO A 166 0.11 -1.71 9.38
CA PRO A 166 -0.62 -0.44 9.44
C PRO A 166 0.26 0.70 9.96
N GLY A 167 0.16 1.87 9.30
CA GLY A 167 0.90 3.07 9.66
C GLY A 167 2.40 3.02 9.39
N MET A 168 2.93 1.92 8.82
CA MET A 168 4.37 1.71 8.65
C MET A 168 4.92 2.12 7.29
N MET A 169 4.05 2.33 6.31
CA MET A 169 4.45 2.58 4.94
C MET A 169 3.61 3.70 4.35
N ASP A 170 4.30 4.62 3.69
CA ASP A 170 3.69 5.86 3.21
C ASP A 170 2.84 5.63 1.96
N THR A 171 1.88 6.53 1.77
CA THR A 171 1.04 6.63 0.57
C THR A 171 1.34 7.97 -0.07
N ILE A 172 1.42 8.01 -1.40
CA ILE A 172 1.54 9.25 -2.16
C ILE A 172 0.29 9.39 -3.02
N LEU A 173 -0.45 10.47 -2.85
CA LEU A 173 -1.63 10.79 -3.66
C LEU A 173 -1.29 11.85 -4.70
N ASN A 174 -2.18 12.03 -5.69
CA ASN A 174 -2.12 13.10 -6.68
C ASN A 174 -0.83 13.11 -7.55
N LEU A 175 -0.15 11.96 -7.69
CA LEU A 175 1.06 11.85 -8.49
C LEU A 175 0.74 12.07 -9.98
N GLY A 176 1.57 12.89 -10.63
CA GLY A 176 1.35 13.39 -11.99
C GLY A 176 1.06 14.89 -12.03
N LEU A 177 0.86 15.53 -10.87
CA LEU A 177 0.74 16.99 -10.78
C LEU A 177 2.08 17.70 -11.02
N ASN A 178 2.02 18.73 -11.85
CA ASN A 178 3.08 19.70 -12.10
C ASN A 178 2.45 21.07 -12.43
N ASP A 179 3.27 22.07 -12.76
CA ASP A 179 2.80 23.43 -13.05
C ASP A 179 1.84 23.55 -14.25
N ASP A 180 1.78 22.55 -15.11
CA ASP A 180 0.90 22.52 -16.27
C ASP A 180 -0.33 21.63 -16.03
N THR A 181 -0.14 20.44 -15.48
CA THR A 181 -1.25 19.51 -15.20
C THR A 181 -2.16 20.03 -14.08
N VAL A 182 -1.66 20.85 -13.14
CA VAL A 182 -2.51 21.52 -12.14
C VAL A 182 -3.47 22.52 -12.78
N LYS A 183 -3.02 23.27 -13.81
CA LYS A 183 -3.88 24.19 -14.56
C LYS A 183 -4.93 23.41 -15.33
N SER A 184 -4.52 22.31 -15.96
CA SER A 184 -5.43 21.41 -16.68
C SER A 184 -6.50 20.82 -15.76
N LEU A 185 -6.12 20.39 -14.55
CA LEU A 185 -7.05 19.90 -13.54
C LEU A 185 -8.02 20.99 -13.06
N ALA A 186 -7.54 22.22 -12.86
CA ALA A 186 -8.36 23.36 -12.48
C ALA A 186 -9.43 23.66 -13.54
N THR A 187 -9.04 23.68 -14.82
CA THR A 187 -9.97 23.88 -15.93
C THR A 187 -10.96 22.73 -16.06
N ALA A 188 -10.48 21.48 -16.02
CA ALA A 188 -11.32 20.30 -16.24
C ALA A 188 -12.36 20.09 -15.12
N THR A 189 -12.07 20.52 -13.89
CA THR A 189 -13.00 20.44 -12.76
C THR A 189 -13.80 21.72 -12.53
N ASN A 190 -13.48 22.81 -13.23
CA ASN A 190 -13.97 24.16 -12.92
C ASN A 190 -13.83 24.50 -11.43
N ASN A 191 -12.76 24.01 -10.79
CA ASN A 191 -12.53 24.14 -9.36
C ASN A 191 -11.04 24.39 -9.11
N GLU A 192 -10.65 25.66 -9.27
CA GLU A 192 -9.25 26.06 -9.14
C GLU A 192 -8.70 25.80 -7.73
N ARG A 193 -9.48 26.09 -6.68
CA ARG A 193 -9.08 25.84 -5.28
C ARG A 193 -8.75 24.37 -5.05
N PHE A 194 -9.59 23.45 -5.53
CA PHE A 194 -9.35 22.00 -5.46
C PHE A 194 -8.04 21.58 -6.13
N ALA A 195 -7.79 22.05 -7.36
CA ALA A 195 -6.61 21.65 -8.10
C ALA A 195 -5.31 22.08 -7.42
N TRP A 196 -5.25 23.32 -6.93
CA TRP A 196 -4.07 23.84 -6.23
C TRP A 196 -3.89 23.25 -4.83
N ASP A 197 -4.98 22.93 -4.12
CA ASP A 197 -4.91 22.18 -2.86
C ASP A 197 -4.33 20.76 -3.08
N CYS A 198 -4.78 20.06 -4.13
CA CYS A 198 -4.21 18.77 -4.50
C CYS A 198 -2.71 18.88 -4.84
N TYR A 199 -2.29 19.97 -5.49
CA TYR A 199 -0.88 20.15 -5.85
C TYR A 199 0.00 20.49 -4.64
N ARG A 200 -0.50 21.34 -3.74
CA ARG A 200 0.16 21.62 -2.45
C ARG A 200 0.38 20.34 -1.66
N ARG A 201 -0.68 19.54 -1.47
CA ARG A 201 -0.62 18.25 -0.77
C ARG A 201 0.33 17.27 -1.45
N PHE A 202 0.31 17.20 -2.79
CA PHE A 202 1.25 16.36 -3.52
C PHE A 202 2.71 16.72 -3.24
N ILE A 203 3.05 18.02 -3.24
CA ILE A 203 4.43 18.47 -3.00
C ILE A 203 4.86 18.14 -1.57
N GLN A 204 3.98 18.33 -0.59
CA GLN A 204 4.24 17.94 0.80
C GLN A 204 4.49 16.44 0.93
N MET A 205 3.55 15.60 0.47
CA MET A 205 3.65 14.15 0.58
C MET A 205 4.87 13.60 -0.17
N TYR A 206 5.10 14.04 -1.41
CA TYR A 206 6.23 13.58 -2.22
C TYR A 206 7.56 14.13 -1.68
N GLY A 207 7.55 15.38 -1.21
CA GLY A 207 8.71 16.04 -0.62
C GLY A 207 9.19 15.32 0.64
N ASP A 208 8.28 14.99 1.55
CA ASP A 208 8.56 14.17 2.72
C ASP A 208 9.04 12.77 2.32
N VAL A 209 8.16 11.98 1.68
CA VAL A 209 8.35 10.54 1.51
C VAL A 209 9.47 10.20 0.51
N VAL A 210 9.55 10.93 -0.61
CA VAL A 210 10.45 10.59 -1.72
C VAL A 210 11.71 11.44 -1.70
N MET A 211 11.58 12.73 -1.35
CA MET A 211 12.72 13.66 -1.34
C MET A 211 13.37 13.79 0.04
N GLY A 212 12.79 13.20 1.09
CA GLY A 212 13.37 13.15 2.44
C GLY A 212 13.31 14.49 3.17
N VAL A 213 12.34 15.35 2.85
CA VAL A 213 12.09 16.61 3.57
C VAL A 213 11.35 16.31 4.87
N GLN A 214 12.09 15.72 5.80
CA GLN A 214 11.63 15.33 7.12
C GLN A 214 12.17 16.27 8.18
N LYS A 215 11.51 16.25 9.35
CA LYS A 215 11.98 16.94 10.54
C LYS A 215 13.43 16.60 10.87
N LEU A 216 14.26 17.62 11.03
CA LEU A 216 15.65 17.47 11.47
C LEU A 216 15.76 17.42 13.00
N GLU A 217 16.92 16.98 13.48
CA GLU A 217 17.25 17.07 14.90
C GLU A 217 17.21 18.53 15.37
N GLY A 218 16.43 18.80 16.42
CA GLY A 218 16.20 20.14 16.95
C GLY A 218 14.95 20.86 16.41
N GLU A 219 14.25 20.27 15.43
CA GLU A 219 12.95 20.78 14.98
C GLU A 219 11.80 20.13 15.76
N GLU A 220 10.84 20.93 16.21
CA GLU A 220 9.68 20.44 16.95
C GLU A 220 8.60 19.90 16.01
N HIS A 221 8.37 20.60 14.90
CA HIS A 221 7.30 20.34 13.93
C HIS A 221 7.83 19.88 12.58
N GLU A 222 6.97 19.19 11.81
CA GLU A 222 7.29 18.83 10.43
C GLU A 222 7.45 20.08 9.55
N PRO A 223 8.43 20.11 8.63
CA PRO A 223 8.84 21.33 7.96
C PRO A 223 7.75 21.91 7.04
N PHE A 224 6.92 21.07 6.42
CA PHE A 224 5.78 21.56 5.61
C PHE A 224 4.68 22.15 6.49
N GLU A 225 4.40 21.57 7.66
CA GLU A 225 3.43 22.08 8.62
C GLU A 225 3.87 23.44 9.16
N THR A 226 5.15 23.61 9.47
CA THR A 226 5.68 24.93 9.87
C THR A 226 5.46 25.99 8.78
N VAL A 227 5.67 25.66 7.51
CA VAL A 227 5.51 26.63 6.41
C VAL A 227 4.05 27.02 6.21
N ILE A 228 3.10 26.08 6.29
CA ILE A 228 1.67 26.40 6.15
C ILE A 228 1.14 27.17 7.36
N GLU A 229 1.52 26.80 8.58
CA GLU A 229 1.11 27.53 9.79
C GLU A 229 1.64 28.97 9.79
N HIS A 230 2.91 29.17 9.43
CA HIS A 230 3.46 30.53 9.27
C HIS A 230 2.72 31.32 8.20
N TYR A 231 2.42 30.71 7.04
CA TYR A 231 1.64 31.38 5.99
C TYR A 231 0.25 31.78 6.47
N LYS A 232 -0.46 30.88 7.15
CA LYS A 232 -1.79 31.14 7.72
C LYS A 232 -1.73 32.29 8.71
N HIS A 233 -0.78 32.27 9.62
CA HIS A 233 -0.59 33.34 10.59
C HIS A 233 -0.26 34.69 9.93
N GLU A 234 0.65 34.70 8.95
CA GLU A 234 1.06 35.91 8.21
C GLU A 234 -0.09 36.56 7.43
N GLN A 235 -0.97 35.76 6.80
CA GLN A 235 -1.99 36.28 5.87
C GLN A 235 -3.38 36.40 6.48
N HIS A 236 -3.73 35.52 7.42
CA HIS A 236 -5.11 35.34 7.92
C HIS A 236 -5.21 35.34 9.46
N GLY A 237 -4.09 35.30 10.18
CA GLY A 237 -4.05 35.15 11.65
C GLY A 237 -4.17 33.69 12.12
N GLU A 238 -4.28 33.47 13.43
CA GLU A 238 -4.10 32.15 14.09
C GLU A 238 -5.25 31.13 13.94
N ASN A 239 -6.37 31.48 13.30
CA ASN A 239 -7.62 30.69 13.40
C ASN A 239 -8.19 30.17 12.07
N ILE A 240 -7.46 30.29 10.95
CA ILE A 240 -7.92 29.74 9.67
C ILE A 240 -7.58 28.25 9.57
N ILE A 241 -8.54 27.44 9.14
CA ILE A 241 -8.33 26.02 8.86
C ILE A 241 -7.98 25.81 7.39
N ASP A 242 -7.26 24.73 7.09
CA ASP A 242 -6.78 24.41 5.74
C ASP A 242 -7.89 24.34 4.69
N SER A 243 -9.11 23.95 5.08
CA SER A 243 -10.26 23.92 4.16
C SER A 243 -10.63 25.30 3.63
N ASP A 244 -10.35 26.35 4.40
CA ASP A 244 -10.79 27.72 4.11
C ASP A 244 -9.75 28.48 3.25
N LEU A 245 -8.57 27.88 3.03
CA LEU A 245 -7.56 28.42 2.12
C LEU A 245 -8.10 28.53 0.69
N SER A 246 -7.94 29.71 0.11
CA SER A 246 -8.36 30.03 -1.24
C SER A 246 -7.44 29.41 -2.30
N ALA A 247 -7.81 29.54 -3.57
CA ALA A 247 -6.93 29.16 -4.67
C ALA A 247 -5.62 29.97 -4.70
N ALA A 248 -5.68 31.27 -4.34
CA ALA A 248 -4.49 32.13 -4.29
C ALA A 248 -3.54 31.70 -3.17
N ASP A 249 -4.09 31.33 -2.01
CA ASP A 249 -3.31 30.80 -0.89
C ASP A 249 -2.56 29.52 -1.25
N ASN A 250 -3.28 28.57 -1.85
CA ASN A 250 -2.68 27.31 -2.27
C ASN A 250 -1.60 27.49 -3.34
N LYS A 251 -1.74 28.46 -4.26
CA LYS A 251 -0.69 28.81 -5.25
C LYS A 251 0.58 29.32 -4.56
N GLU A 252 0.45 30.20 -3.57
CA GLU A 252 1.61 30.72 -2.83
C GLU A 252 2.26 29.62 -1.97
N LEU A 253 1.45 28.77 -1.32
CA LEU A 253 1.96 27.61 -0.58
C LEU A 253 2.71 26.63 -1.49
N VAL A 254 2.22 26.35 -2.70
CA VAL A 254 2.94 25.54 -3.69
C VAL A 254 4.33 26.11 -3.98
N LYS A 255 4.44 27.43 -4.15
CA LYS A 255 5.72 28.11 -4.38
C LYS A 255 6.64 27.98 -3.16
N ARG A 256 6.12 28.23 -1.95
CA ARG A 256 6.89 28.10 -0.70
C ARG A 256 7.34 26.66 -0.44
N PHE A 257 6.50 25.66 -0.71
CA PHE A 257 6.82 24.25 -0.56
C PHE A 257 7.90 23.79 -1.55
N LYS A 258 7.85 24.23 -2.81
CA LYS A 258 8.94 23.97 -3.77
C LYS A 258 10.25 24.61 -3.34
N ALA A 259 10.21 25.81 -2.77
CA ALA A 259 11.39 26.48 -2.24
C ALA A 259 11.99 25.72 -1.06
N LEU A 260 11.15 25.25 -0.12
CA LEU A 260 11.55 24.39 0.99
C LEU A 260 12.23 23.11 0.49
N VAL A 261 11.61 22.40 -0.46
CA VAL A 261 12.19 21.20 -1.08
C VAL A 261 13.57 21.49 -1.68
N LYS A 262 13.71 22.58 -2.44
CA LYS A 262 14.99 22.98 -3.03
C LYS A 262 16.04 23.30 -1.97
N ALA A 263 15.66 23.99 -0.90
CA ALA A 263 16.55 24.35 0.20
C ALA A 263 17.04 23.12 0.98
N ARG A 264 16.16 22.16 1.26
CA ARG A 264 16.47 20.95 2.06
C ARG A 264 17.20 19.88 1.27
N CYS A 265 16.81 19.66 0.01
CA CYS A 265 17.31 18.54 -0.79
C CYS A 265 18.39 18.95 -1.81
N GLY A 266 18.59 20.26 -2.04
CA GLY A 266 19.43 20.78 -3.11
C GLY A 266 18.92 20.50 -4.53
N LYS A 267 17.70 19.96 -4.67
CA LYS A 267 17.10 19.55 -5.94
C LYS A 267 15.72 20.20 -6.11
N SER A 268 15.40 20.62 -7.33
CA SER A 268 14.06 21.08 -7.66
C SER A 268 13.06 19.93 -7.58
N PHE A 269 11.80 20.25 -7.26
CA PHE A 269 10.70 19.29 -7.30
C PHE A 269 10.53 18.73 -8.74
N PRO A 270 10.41 17.40 -8.92
CA PRO A 270 10.32 16.79 -10.25
C PRO A 270 9.02 17.17 -10.95
N THR A 271 9.12 17.64 -12.20
CA THR A 271 7.96 18.02 -13.03
C THR A 271 7.52 16.94 -14.01
N ASP A 272 8.40 15.99 -14.33
CA ASP A 272 8.10 14.85 -15.19
C ASP A 272 7.31 13.77 -14.41
N PRO A 273 6.05 13.47 -14.79
CA PRO A 273 5.23 12.46 -14.14
C PRO A 273 5.88 11.06 -14.10
N TRP A 274 6.70 10.70 -15.09
CA TRP A 274 7.38 9.40 -15.11
C TRP A 274 8.51 9.33 -14.08
N GLN A 275 9.26 10.41 -13.91
CA GLN A 275 10.26 10.51 -12.84
C GLN A 275 9.60 10.50 -11.47
N GLN A 276 8.47 11.19 -11.32
CA GLN A 276 7.67 11.13 -10.09
C GLN A 276 7.25 9.69 -9.78
N LEU A 277 6.68 8.97 -10.76
CA LEU A 277 6.19 7.60 -10.57
C LEU A 277 7.31 6.64 -10.16
N MET A 278 8.43 6.67 -10.88
CA MET A 278 9.58 5.81 -10.58
C MET A 278 10.26 6.19 -9.26
N GLY A 279 10.32 7.48 -8.93
CA GLY A 279 10.80 7.98 -7.64
C GLY A 279 9.94 7.47 -6.48
N ALA A 280 8.61 7.57 -6.61
CA ALA A 280 7.66 7.05 -5.63
C ALA A 280 7.76 5.53 -5.44
N ALA A 281 7.87 4.76 -6.53
CA ALA A 281 8.09 3.32 -6.46
C ALA A 281 9.42 2.98 -5.76
N GLY A 282 10.50 3.72 -6.06
CA GLY A 282 11.79 3.59 -5.39
C GLY A 282 11.73 3.90 -3.90
N ALA A 283 11.00 4.95 -3.49
CA ALA A 283 10.78 5.28 -2.09
C ALA A 283 10.02 4.16 -1.36
N VAL A 284 8.98 3.59 -1.96
CA VAL A 284 8.25 2.45 -1.38
C VAL A 284 9.14 1.22 -1.23
N PHE A 285 9.96 0.87 -2.21
CA PHE A 285 10.91 -0.23 -2.05
C PHE A 285 11.98 0.08 -1.00
N GLY A 286 12.46 1.33 -0.96
CA GLY A 286 13.42 1.81 0.03
C GLY A 286 12.88 1.78 1.46
N SER A 287 11.60 2.07 1.67
CA SER A 287 10.97 2.08 3.00
C SER A 287 10.91 0.69 3.61
N TRP A 288 10.95 -0.38 2.80
CA TRP A 288 11.00 -1.74 3.31
C TRP A 288 12.19 -1.98 4.27
N MET A 289 13.35 -1.37 4.04
CA MET A 289 14.51 -1.57 4.91
C MET A 289 14.77 -0.40 5.87
N ASN A 290 13.81 0.50 6.06
CA ASN A 290 13.96 1.56 7.06
C ASN A 290 13.92 0.99 8.50
N ASP A 291 14.40 1.79 9.47
CA ASP A 291 14.55 1.35 10.85
C ASP A 291 13.21 0.97 11.48
N ARG A 292 12.18 1.80 11.24
CA ARG A 292 10.83 1.61 11.76
C ARG A 292 10.24 0.26 11.29
N ALA A 293 10.31 -0.02 9.99
CA ALA A 293 9.84 -1.27 9.39
C ALA A 293 10.66 -2.47 9.86
N SER A 294 11.97 -2.32 10.01
CA SER A 294 12.86 -3.37 10.52
C SER A 294 12.54 -3.76 11.97
N VAL A 295 12.26 -2.78 12.84
CA VAL A 295 11.80 -3.03 14.21
C VAL A 295 10.45 -3.72 14.22
N TYR A 296 9.49 -3.24 13.42
CA TYR A 296 8.16 -3.84 13.33
C TYR A 296 8.23 -5.30 12.88
N ARG A 297 9.01 -5.59 11.82
CA ARG A 297 9.18 -6.95 11.31
C ARG A 297 9.77 -7.90 12.33
N ARG A 298 10.76 -7.46 13.12
CA ARG A 298 11.32 -8.26 14.22
C ARG A 298 10.28 -8.55 15.30
N LYS A 299 9.45 -7.55 15.65
CA LYS A 299 8.40 -7.71 16.66
C LYS A 299 7.33 -8.73 16.25
N TYR A 300 6.95 -8.76 14.97
CA TYR A 300 5.87 -9.60 14.45
C TYR A 300 6.35 -10.80 13.63
N ASN A 301 7.64 -11.15 13.71
CA ASN A 301 8.26 -12.27 12.98
C ASN A 301 8.00 -12.25 11.46
N ILE A 302 7.98 -11.07 10.84
CA ILE A 302 7.79 -10.90 9.39
C ILE A 302 9.17 -10.98 8.70
N PRO A 303 9.41 -11.97 7.81
CA PRO A 303 10.70 -12.12 7.14
C PRO A 303 11.02 -10.93 6.22
N ALA A 304 12.24 -10.40 6.33
CA ALA A 304 12.72 -9.32 5.44
C ALA A 304 12.76 -9.74 3.95
N ALA A 305 12.96 -11.03 3.68
CA ALA A 305 13.00 -11.58 2.33
C ALA A 305 11.66 -11.50 1.57
N TRP A 306 10.54 -11.23 2.25
CA TRP A 306 9.23 -11.14 1.59
C TRP A 306 9.08 -9.89 0.72
N GLY A 307 9.82 -8.82 1.01
CA GLY A 307 9.70 -7.56 0.29
C GLY A 307 8.32 -6.90 0.44
N THR A 308 8.14 -5.81 -0.32
CA THR A 308 6.87 -5.10 -0.44
C THR A 308 6.51 -4.91 -1.91
N ALA A 309 5.22 -4.95 -2.23
CA ALA A 309 4.71 -4.60 -3.55
C ALA A 309 4.38 -3.11 -3.63
N VAL A 310 4.32 -2.58 -4.86
CA VAL A 310 3.89 -1.19 -5.13
C VAL A 310 2.58 -1.24 -5.89
N ASN A 311 1.53 -0.63 -5.35
CA ASN A 311 0.23 -0.51 -6.01
C ASN A 311 0.12 0.90 -6.57
N VAL A 312 -0.05 1.00 -7.89
CA VAL A 312 -0.29 2.25 -8.60
C VAL A 312 -1.74 2.22 -9.04
N GLN A 313 -2.54 3.18 -8.60
CA GLN A 313 -3.98 3.20 -8.81
C GLN A 313 -4.42 4.56 -9.31
N ALA A 314 -5.34 4.61 -10.28
CA ALA A 314 -5.94 5.86 -10.73
C ALA A 314 -6.58 6.62 -9.56
N MET A 315 -6.33 7.93 -9.48
CA MET A 315 -6.95 8.78 -8.48
C MET A 315 -8.46 8.87 -8.69
N VAL A 316 -9.17 8.87 -7.56
CA VAL A 316 -10.55 9.33 -7.43
C VAL A 316 -10.60 10.32 -6.28
N TYR A 317 -11.49 11.30 -6.38
CA TYR A 317 -11.43 12.49 -5.56
C TYR A 317 -12.66 12.62 -4.67
N GLY A 318 -12.46 12.51 -3.36
CA GLY A 318 -13.51 12.77 -2.37
C GLY A 318 -13.68 14.26 -2.03
N ASN A 319 -12.86 15.14 -2.61
CA ASN A 319 -12.75 16.57 -2.30
C ASN A 319 -13.08 17.49 -3.49
N THR A 320 -13.95 17.07 -4.41
CA THR A 320 -14.40 17.92 -5.53
C THR A 320 -15.60 18.80 -5.17
N GLY A 321 -16.23 18.59 -4.02
CA GLY A 321 -17.42 19.34 -3.59
C GLY A 321 -18.33 18.55 -2.64
N PRO A 322 -19.56 19.03 -2.40
CA PRO A 322 -20.48 18.46 -1.41
C PRO A 322 -21.07 17.10 -1.81
N THR A 323 -20.98 16.72 -3.08
CA THR A 323 -21.42 15.41 -3.59
C THR A 323 -20.29 14.37 -3.63
N SER A 324 -19.16 14.69 -2.99
CA SER A 324 -17.97 13.85 -2.90
C SER A 324 -17.58 13.65 -1.43
N GLY A 325 -16.92 12.53 -1.14
CA GLY A 325 -16.41 12.25 0.20
C GLY A 325 -15.51 11.03 0.24
N SER A 326 -14.81 10.85 1.35
CA SER A 326 -13.99 9.66 1.61
C SER A 326 -14.34 9.07 2.97
N GLY A 327 -14.21 7.76 3.13
CA GLY A 327 -14.51 7.11 4.39
C GLY A 327 -13.84 5.75 4.57
N VAL A 328 -13.89 5.30 5.82
CA VAL A 328 -13.41 4.00 6.27
C VAL A 328 -14.53 3.32 7.05
N ALA A 329 -14.77 2.04 6.78
CA ALA A 329 -15.86 1.32 7.43
C ALA A 329 -15.55 -0.16 7.62
N PHE A 330 -16.21 -0.74 8.61
CA PHE A 330 -16.26 -2.16 8.88
C PHE A 330 -17.66 -2.68 8.55
N THR A 331 -17.71 -3.87 7.96
CA THR A 331 -18.98 -4.50 7.61
C THR A 331 -19.79 -4.94 8.83
N ARG A 332 -19.18 -5.02 10.02
CA ARG A 332 -19.82 -5.19 11.34
C ARG A 332 -19.01 -4.40 12.37
N ASN A 333 -19.59 -4.08 13.52
CA ASN A 333 -18.88 -3.32 14.56
C ASN A 333 -17.68 -4.12 15.10
N PRO A 334 -16.44 -3.61 14.96
CA PRO A 334 -15.22 -4.33 15.35
C PRO A 334 -15.00 -4.35 16.88
N ALA A 335 -15.73 -3.54 17.64
CA ALA A 335 -15.59 -3.42 19.09
C ALA A 335 -16.50 -4.40 19.85
N ASN A 336 -17.76 -4.54 19.43
CA ASN A 336 -18.76 -5.37 20.12
C ASN A 336 -19.34 -6.52 19.27
N GLY A 337 -19.07 -6.55 17.95
CA GLY A 337 -19.53 -7.58 17.03
C GLY A 337 -20.99 -7.45 16.57
N THR A 338 -21.67 -6.33 16.83
CA THR A 338 -23.03 -6.11 16.30
C THR A 338 -23.03 -6.01 14.77
N ASP A 339 -24.08 -6.54 14.15
CA ASP A 339 -24.29 -6.48 12.70
C ASP A 339 -24.77 -5.08 12.28
N GLU A 340 -23.90 -4.10 12.41
CA GLU A 340 -24.11 -2.72 11.98
C GLU A 340 -22.97 -2.26 11.07
N PHE A 341 -23.30 -1.42 10.09
CA PHE A 341 -22.28 -0.82 9.25
C PHE A 341 -21.58 0.30 10.05
N TYR A 342 -20.37 0.00 10.51
CA TYR A 342 -19.66 0.80 11.49
C TYR A 342 -18.48 1.50 10.85
N GLY A 343 -18.32 2.80 11.04
CA GLY A 343 -17.21 3.53 10.43
C GLY A 343 -17.51 5.00 10.35
N GLU A 344 -16.65 5.71 9.65
CA GLU A 344 -16.66 7.16 9.59
C GLU A 344 -16.38 7.66 8.17
N PHE A 345 -16.88 8.85 7.84
CA PHE A 345 -16.67 9.50 6.56
C PHE A 345 -16.56 11.02 6.72
N LEU A 346 -16.01 11.67 5.70
CA LEU A 346 -15.98 13.12 5.57
C LEU A 346 -16.46 13.51 4.16
N ILE A 347 -17.37 14.49 4.11
CA ILE A 347 -17.75 15.17 2.87
C ILE A 347 -16.65 16.14 2.45
N ASN A 348 -16.42 16.22 1.15
CA ASN A 348 -15.45 17.12 0.52
C ASN A 348 -14.05 16.96 1.14
N ALA A 349 -13.55 15.72 1.19
CA ALA A 349 -12.31 15.35 1.87
C ALA A 349 -11.57 14.20 1.16
N GLN A 350 -10.24 14.18 1.28
CA GLN A 350 -9.44 13.02 0.88
C GLN A 350 -9.33 12.03 2.05
N GLY A 351 -8.96 10.78 1.75
CA GLY A 351 -8.82 9.75 2.79
C GLY A 351 -7.81 10.09 3.88
N GLU A 352 -6.82 10.92 3.59
CA GLU A 352 -5.86 11.44 4.58
C GLU A 352 -6.55 12.24 5.69
N ASP A 353 -7.52 13.10 5.35
CA ASP A 353 -8.23 13.94 6.32
C ASP A 353 -9.05 13.11 7.32
N VAL A 354 -9.53 11.93 6.89
CA VAL A 354 -10.26 10.99 7.75
C VAL A 354 -9.32 10.35 8.78
N VAL A 355 -8.06 10.11 8.42
CA VAL A 355 -7.07 9.47 9.29
C VAL A 355 -6.34 10.47 10.18
N ALA A 356 -6.10 11.69 9.68
CA ALA A 356 -5.37 12.72 10.39
C ALA A 356 -6.15 13.33 11.56
N GLY A 357 -7.48 13.20 11.57
CA GLY A 357 -8.34 13.70 12.66
C GLY A 357 -8.41 15.23 12.74
N VAL A 358 -7.96 15.95 11.70
CA VAL A 358 -8.04 17.43 11.63
C VAL A 358 -9.50 17.90 11.56
N ARG A 359 -10.36 17.11 10.92
CA ARG A 359 -11.81 17.31 10.90
C ARG A 359 -12.47 16.16 11.65
N THR A 360 -13.48 16.47 12.46
CA THR A 360 -14.31 15.46 13.12
C THR A 360 -15.08 14.69 12.05
N PRO A 361 -14.81 13.39 11.87
CA PRO A 361 -15.52 12.59 10.88
C PRO A 361 -16.91 12.21 11.38
N GLU A 362 -17.84 11.98 10.45
CA GLU A 362 -19.21 11.60 10.77
C GLU A 362 -19.41 10.09 10.69
N PRO A 363 -20.32 9.50 11.50
CA PRO A 363 -20.64 8.08 11.38
C PRO A 363 -21.14 7.71 9.98
N VAL A 364 -20.62 6.63 9.38
CA VAL A 364 -20.96 6.18 8.02
C VAL A 364 -22.46 5.98 7.77
N LEU A 365 -23.24 5.73 8.84
CA LEU A 365 -24.70 5.64 8.78
C LEU A 365 -25.37 6.96 8.34
N ASN A 366 -24.76 8.11 8.65
CA ASN A 366 -25.28 9.42 8.24
C ASN A 366 -25.17 9.64 6.73
N LEU A 367 -24.32 8.88 6.03
CA LEU A 367 -24.23 8.93 4.57
C LEU A 367 -25.57 8.61 3.88
N LYS A 368 -26.47 7.88 4.56
CA LYS A 368 -27.85 7.66 4.08
C LYS A 368 -28.60 8.99 3.84
N LYS A 369 -28.34 10.01 4.66
CA LYS A 369 -28.96 11.34 4.54
C LYS A 369 -28.26 12.18 3.48
N GLU A 370 -26.93 12.18 3.52
CA GLU A 370 -26.09 13.05 2.67
C GLU A 370 -25.99 12.56 1.22
N MET A 371 -25.80 11.26 1.01
CA MET A 371 -25.60 10.64 -0.31
C MET A 371 -26.33 9.28 -0.40
N PRO A 372 -27.68 9.27 -0.41
CA PRO A 372 -28.49 8.04 -0.29
C PRO A 372 -28.19 6.99 -1.36
N LYS A 373 -27.89 7.43 -2.60
CA LYS A 373 -27.55 6.52 -3.71
C LYS A 373 -26.23 5.79 -3.45
N SER A 374 -25.19 6.54 -3.10
CA SER A 374 -23.87 5.97 -2.78
C SER A 374 -23.91 5.09 -1.54
N TYR A 375 -24.71 5.46 -0.52
CA TYR A 375 -24.92 4.62 0.66
C TYR A 375 -25.59 3.28 0.31
N ALA A 376 -26.61 3.29 -0.55
CA ALA A 376 -27.25 2.07 -1.02
C ALA A 376 -26.27 1.17 -1.81
N GLU A 377 -25.37 1.76 -2.61
CA GLU A 377 -24.30 1.01 -3.28
C GLU A 377 -23.31 0.41 -2.27
N LEU A 378 -22.89 1.17 -1.26
CA LEU A 378 -22.01 0.68 -0.18
C LEU A 378 -22.63 -0.52 0.57
N LEU A 379 -23.93 -0.50 0.84
CA LEU A 379 -24.61 -1.64 1.46
C LEU A 379 -24.60 -2.89 0.57
N LYS A 380 -24.67 -2.73 -0.76
CA LYS A 380 -24.51 -3.87 -1.69
C LYS A 380 -23.07 -4.38 -1.67
N VAL A 381 -22.08 -3.48 -1.67
CA VAL A 381 -20.66 -3.83 -1.54
C VAL A 381 -20.41 -4.60 -0.25
N ARG A 382 -20.94 -4.12 0.89
CA ARG A 382 -20.87 -4.79 2.20
C ARG A 382 -21.33 -6.25 2.11
N GLN A 383 -22.49 -6.50 1.51
CA GLN A 383 -23.03 -7.85 1.35
C GLN A 383 -22.16 -8.74 0.45
N ILE A 384 -21.68 -8.21 -0.69
CA ILE A 384 -20.80 -8.94 -1.61
C ILE A 384 -19.50 -9.34 -0.89
N LEU A 385 -18.90 -8.40 -0.17
CA LEU A 385 -17.65 -8.61 0.57
C LEU A 385 -17.79 -9.68 1.65
N GLU A 386 -18.81 -9.59 2.51
CA GLU A 386 -19.03 -10.61 3.55
C GLU A 386 -19.34 -11.97 2.93
N LYS A 387 -20.16 -12.03 1.88
CA LYS A 387 -20.47 -13.30 1.21
C LYS A 387 -19.23 -13.95 0.59
N HIS A 388 -18.35 -13.14 0.01
CA HIS A 388 -17.17 -13.61 -0.71
C HIS A 388 -16.03 -14.00 0.22
N PHE A 389 -15.62 -13.10 1.12
CA PHE A 389 -14.53 -13.35 2.07
C PHE A 389 -14.97 -14.16 3.28
N LYS A 390 -16.29 -14.33 3.44
CA LYS A 390 -16.94 -15.03 4.55
C LYS A 390 -16.55 -14.47 5.91
N ASP A 391 -16.09 -13.23 6.00
CA ASP A 391 -15.57 -12.62 7.23
C ASP A 391 -15.83 -11.11 7.22
N VAL A 392 -15.83 -10.47 8.39
CA VAL A 392 -15.99 -9.02 8.49
C VAL A 392 -14.84 -8.33 7.75
N GLN A 393 -15.19 -7.35 6.92
CA GLN A 393 -14.22 -6.59 6.15
C GLN A 393 -14.09 -5.17 6.69
N ASP A 394 -12.85 -4.70 6.73
CA ASP A 394 -12.45 -3.30 6.85
C ASP A 394 -12.23 -2.76 5.43
N VAL A 395 -12.93 -1.69 5.08
CA VAL A 395 -12.98 -1.11 3.74
C VAL A 395 -12.64 0.37 3.75
N GLU A 396 -11.92 0.79 2.71
CA GLU A 396 -11.70 2.19 2.38
C GLU A 396 -12.47 2.51 1.09
N PHE A 397 -13.19 3.62 1.07
CA PHE A 397 -13.97 4.05 -0.09
C PHE A 397 -13.88 5.55 -0.33
N THR A 398 -14.11 5.94 -1.58
CA THR A 398 -14.28 7.34 -1.99
C THR A 398 -15.51 7.43 -2.87
N ILE A 399 -16.27 8.50 -2.67
CA ILE A 399 -17.37 8.90 -3.53
C ILE A 399 -16.92 10.15 -4.26
N GLN A 400 -16.95 10.10 -5.59
CA GLN A 400 -16.66 11.25 -6.44
C GLN A 400 -17.93 11.57 -7.22
N GLU A 401 -18.51 12.73 -6.94
CA GLU A 401 -19.71 13.24 -7.61
C GLU A 401 -20.86 12.22 -7.63
N GLY A 402 -21.11 11.60 -6.46
CA GLY A 402 -22.13 10.58 -6.28
C GLY A 402 -21.79 9.18 -6.80
N LYS A 403 -20.61 8.97 -7.38
CA LYS A 403 -20.14 7.64 -7.83
C LYS A 403 -19.24 6.99 -6.78
N LEU A 404 -19.60 5.79 -6.32
CA LEU A 404 -18.83 5.03 -5.36
C LEU A 404 -17.60 4.35 -5.99
N PHE A 405 -16.48 4.39 -5.28
CA PHE A 405 -15.26 3.67 -5.58
C PHE A 405 -14.70 2.97 -4.34
N MET A 406 -14.32 1.70 -4.49
CA MET A 406 -13.67 0.91 -3.44
C MET A 406 -12.15 0.95 -3.61
N LEU A 407 -11.45 1.41 -2.58
CA LEU A 407 -9.99 1.63 -2.62
C LEU A 407 -9.22 0.51 -1.94
N GLN A 408 -9.81 -0.11 -0.93
CA GLN A 408 -9.17 -1.19 -0.19
C GLN A 408 -10.21 -2.06 0.49
N THR A 409 -9.88 -3.33 0.65
CA THR A 409 -10.52 -4.19 1.64
C THR A 409 -9.47 -5.07 2.31
N ARG A 410 -9.74 -5.49 3.53
CA ARG A 410 -9.00 -6.52 4.27
C ARG A 410 -9.92 -7.09 5.36
N ASN A 411 -9.58 -8.28 5.87
CA ASN A 411 -10.26 -8.79 7.07
C ASN A 411 -10.11 -7.78 8.21
N GLY A 412 -11.23 -7.37 8.79
CA GLY A 412 -11.25 -6.33 9.81
C GLY A 412 -10.58 -6.79 11.10
N LYS A 413 -9.71 -5.98 11.69
CA LYS A 413 -9.26 -6.23 13.07
C LYS A 413 -10.42 -5.96 14.02
N ARG A 414 -10.50 -6.71 15.12
CA ARG A 414 -11.64 -6.70 16.04
C ARG A 414 -11.22 -7.17 17.42
N THR A 415 -12.03 -6.88 18.44
CA THR A 415 -11.83 -7.40 19.81
C THR A 415 -12.18 -8.89 19.87
N ALA A 416 -11.68 -9.60 20.89
CA ALA A 416 -12.04 -11.01 21.12
C ALA A 416 -13.57 -11.19 21.29
N ALA A 417 -14.23 -10.27 22.01
CA ALA A 417 -15.68 -10.29 22.18
C ALA A 417 -16.42 -10.13 20.84
N ALA A 418 -15.97 -9.20 19.99
CA ALA A 418 -16.51 -9.03 18.65
C ALA A 418 -16.25 -10.25 17.76
N ALA A 419 -15.06 -10.84 17.81
CA ALA A 419 -14.70 -12.03 17.03
C ALA A 419 -15.65 -13.21 17.33
N LEU A 420 -15.93 -13.46 18.61
CA LEU A 420 -16.80 -14.54 19.05
C LEU A 420 -18.23 -14.29 18.54
N LYS A 421 -18.77 -13.09 18.79
CA LYS A 421 -20.12 -12.73 18.38
C LYS A 421 -20.30 -12.81 16.85
N ILE A 422 -19.38 -12.22 16.09
CA ILE A 422 -19.41 -12.25 14.62
C ILE A 422 -19.38 -13.70 14.12
N SER A 423 -18.50 -14.54 14.68
CA SER A 423 -18.37 -15.94 14.25
C SER A 423 -19.65 -16.73 14.54
N MET A 424 -20.25 -16.54 15.72
CA MET A 424 -21.53 -17.18 16.07
C MET A 424 -22.67 -16.73 15.15
N ASP A 425 -22.76 -15.44 14.84
CA ASP A 425 -23.80 -14.91 13.98
C ASP A 425 -23.61 -15.40 12.53
N MET A 426 -22.38 -15.43 12.01
CA MET A 426 -22.07 -15.98 10.68
C MET A 426 -22.37 -17.49 10.56
N VAL A 427 -22.26 -18.27 11.64
CA VAL A 427 -22.71 -19.67 11.66
C VAL A 427 -24.23 -19.76 11.58
N LYS A 428 -24.97 -18.93 12.35
CA LYS A 428 -26.45 -18.89 12.29
C LYS A 428 -26.95 -18.47 10.91
N GLU A 429 -26.25 -17.54 10.28
CA GLU A 429 -26.50 -17.07 8.91
C GLU A 429 -26.08 -18.10 7.84
N LYS A 430 -25.44 -19.22 8.23
CA LYS A 430 -24.90 -20.27 7.35
C LYS A 430 -23.84 -19.75 6.37
N LEU A 431 -23.12 -18.70 6.75
CA LEU A 431 -22.02 -18.13 5.97
C LEU A 431 -20.72 -18.95 6.16
N ILE A 432 -20.53 -19.49 7.37
CA ILE A 432 -19.41 -20.35 7.75
C ILE A 432 -19.90 -21.57 8.56
N ASP A 433 -19.07 -22.61 8.65
CA ASP A 433 -19.27 -23.74 9.55
C ASP A 433 -18.69 -23.46 10.96
N TRP A 434 -18.98 -24.35 11.92
CA TRP A 434 -18.58 -24.17 13.30
C TRP A 434 -17.06 -24.38 13.49
N GLU A 435 -16.43 -25.22 12.67
CA GLU A 435 -14.99 -25.42 12.66
C GLU A 435 -14.26 -24.13 12.26
N THR A 436 -14.73 -23.46 11.21
CA THR A 436 -14.21 -22.15 10.77
C THR A 436 -14.41 -21.11 11.86
N ALA A 437 -15.55 -21.13 12.56
CA ALA A 437 -15.80 -20.22 13.68
C ALA A 437 -14.78 -20.42 14.81
N VAL A 438 -14.43 -21.66 15.17
CA VAL A 438 -13.39 -21.94 16.17
C VAL A 438 -12.02 -21.41 15.72
N LEU A 439 -11.63 -21.66 14.47
CA LEU A 439 -10.33 -21.22 13.94
C LEU A 439 -10.15 -19.70 13.88
N ARG A 440 -11.25 -18.92 13.86
CA ARG A 440 -11.22 -17.45 13.84
C ARG A 440 -11.09 -16.80 15.20
N ASN A 441 -11.19 -17.59 16.27
CA ASN A 441 -11.09 -17.13 17.65
C ASN A 441 -9.92 -17.86 18.32
N PRO A 442 -8.66 -17.61 17.89
CA PRO A 442 -7.52 -18.28 18.48
C PRO A 442 -7.32 -17.83 19.93
N ALA A 443 -6.76 -18.71 20.77
CA ALA A 443 -6.68 -18.49 22.21
C ALA A 443 -5.78 -17.32 22.65
N ASP A 444 -4.99 -16.78 21.74
CA ASP A 444 -4.05 -15.67 21.94
C ASP A 444 -4.63 -14.29 21.57
N GLN A 445 -5.91 -14.22 21.16
CA GLN A 445 -6.61 -12.97 20.82
C GLN A 445 -7.06 -12.12 22.00
#